data_AF-A0A8T7EAB6-F1
#
_entry.id   AF-A0A8T7EAB6-F1
#
_cell.length_a   1.000
_cell.length_b   1.000
_cell.length_c   1.000
_cell.angle_alpha   90.00
_cell.angle_beta   90.00
_cell.angle_gamma   90.00
#
_symmetry.space_group_name_H-M   'P 1'
#
loop_
_entity.id
_entity.type
_entity.pdbx_description
1 polymer ?
#
loop_
_entity_poly.entity_id
_entity_poly.type
_entity_poly.pdbx_seq_one_letter_code
_entity_poly.pdbx_strand_id
1 'polypeptide(L)'
;MRFNILTPSTPERQEKLLKIWAMCQRELLFLCWAVMDVALLAPFALAIMDWAQLWPPGVFFLWLLLIMLLAFNLARLMGALFVPTQYQQVVMAAGLALLIFFSLRTLVHEPQSLWDISWVGLFFQYMNEAGNLLWLRDVTIFFLVVLMWARGTQLVDKEMTINRIGLRLRVGGLIIAPLVIWISIRNTYNSVTPFILLFLLAGLTAVALTRAEEIAQDETGHSASLTPRWLLLIVCAGLLIVFITGVIAILVSGEAASSVVGLLSPLWISLVATMVTAVAAIGYMLQPFILAIQWAAARIPFEWQWLTNLMAALSQAARGIRQPEELFPIPEEEVIIEGGMSTGAQIIIILLAVAVILVVALLLYRLYRPPTVSGRRATFGHTTAGKEEEMGLLQKVLGRLGVWRGWHTAVSIRRIYKQMMELAEAHGYPKLETETPYEYLATLGQAWPQNRPEARLITDAYIKVRYGELPETKAELEAIHQAWRQLQQATPSAGDS
;
A
#
# COMPACT_ATOMS: atom_id res chain seq x y z
N MET A 1 -29.65 -17.33 -58.59
CA MET A 1 -29.89 -16.62 -57.32
C MET A 1 -28.85 -17.04 -56.30
N ARG A 2 -27.73 -16.31 -56.19
CA ARG A 2 -26.81 -16.39 -55.05
C ARG A 2 -26.98 -15.07 -54.29
N PHE A 3 -27.54 -15.15 -53.08
CA PHE A 3 -27.68 -14.00 -52.19
C PHE A 3 -26.28 -13.57 -51.75
N ASN A 4 -25.81 -12.48 -52.34
CA ASN A 4 -24.60 -11.77 -51.94
C ASN A 4 -24.97 -10.96 -50.70
N ILE A 5 -24.85 -11.57 -49.52
CA ILE A 5 -25.01 -10.88 -48.23
C ILE A 5 -23.74 -10.08 -47.99
N LEU A 6 -23.63 -8.93 -48.67
CA LEU A 6 -22.77 -7.85 -48.23
C LEU A 6 -23.39 -7.32 -46.94
N THR A 7 -22.79 -7.65 -45.80
CA THR A 7 -23.00 -6.92 -44.55
C THR A 7 -21.87 -5.90 -44.40
N PRO A 8 -22.02 -4.68 -44.92
CA PRO A 8 -21.10 -3.60 -44.58
C PRO A 8 -21.49 -3.06 -43.20
N SER A 9 -21.13 -3.76 -42.13
CA SER A 9 -21.25 -3.24 -40.77
C SER A 9 -19.90 -2.74 -40.24
N THR A 10 -19.61 -1.49 -40.63
CA THR A 10 -19.19 -0.42 -39.71
C THR A 10 -17.84 -0.57 -38.98
N PRO A 11 -16.69 -0.44 -39.66
CA PRO A 11 -15.40 -0.19 -38.99
C PRO A 11 -15.46 1.01 -38.01
N GLU A 12 -16.22 2.06 -38.34
CA GLU A 12 -16.42 3.23 -37.44
C GLU A 12 -17.10 2.87 -36.10
N ARG A 13 -18.05 1.94 -36.09
CA ARG A 13 -18.75 1.54 -34.86
C ARG A 13 -17.82 0.74 -33.95
N GLN A 14 -16.99 -0.12 -34.53
CA GLN A 14 -15.96 -0.86 -33.80
C GLN A 14 -14.93 0.09 -33.20
N GLU A 15 -14.47 1.09 -33.95
CA GLU A 15 -13.51 2.09 -33.45
C GLU A 15 -14.08 2.92 -32.29
N LYS A 16 -15.34 3.38 -32.37
CA LYS A 16 -16.01 4.09 -31.26
C LYS A 16 -16.15 3.21 -30.02
N LEU A 17 -16.51 1.94 -30.19
CA LEU A 17 -16.62 1.00 -29.06
C LEU A 17 -15.26 0.74 -28.41
N LEU A 18 -14.19 0.59 -29.19
CA LEU A 18 -12.82 0.43 -28.68
C LEU A 18 -12.37 1.67 -27.88
N LYS A 19 -12.67 2.88 -28.37
CA LYS A 19 -12.36 4.14 -27.66
C LYS A 19 -13.10 4.26 -26.33
N ILE A 20 -14.41 4.00 -26.32
CA ILE A 20 -15.22 4.01 -25.08
C ILE A 20 -14.68 2.95 -24.10
N TRP A 21 -14.33 1.77 -24.61
CA TRP A 21 -13.84 0.69 -23.78
C TRP A 21 -12.47 0.98 -23.16
N ALA A 22 -11.54 1.56 -23.94
CA ALA A 22 -10.26 2.04 -23.41
C ALA A 22 -10.46 3.07 -22.28
N MET A 23 -11.46 3.95 -22.42
CA MET A 23 -11.83 4.90 -21.37
C MET A 23 -12.34 4.17 -20.12
N CYS A 24 -13.27 3.22 -20.27
CA CYS A 24 -13.77 2.41 -19.14
C CYS A 24 -12.67 1.65 -18.41
N GLN A 25 -11.72 1.05 -19.14
CA GLN A 25 -10.56 0.36 -18.55
C GLN A 25 -9.73 1.32 -17.68
N ARG A 26 -9.49 2.53 -18.18
CA ARG A 26 -8.76 3.56 -17.45
C ARG A 26 -9.51 4.02 -16.19
N GLU A 27 -10.83 4.23 -16.29
CA GLU A 27 -11.67 4.55 -15.12
C GLU A 27 -11.62 3.45 -14.07
N LEU A 28 -11.70 2.19 -14.50
CA LEU A 28 -11.67 1.05 -13.60
C LEU A 28 -10.34 0.99 -12.84
N LEU A 29 -9.22 1.32 -13.49
CA LEU A 29 -7.92 1.35 -12.83
C LEU A 29 -7.85 2.44 -11.76
N PHE A 30 -8.34 3.66 -12.05
CA PHE A 30 -8.45 4.72 -11.05
C PHE A 30 -9.35 4.31 -9.88
N LEU A 31 -10.47 3.65 -10.16
CA LEU A 31 -11.39 3.15 -9.13
C LEU A 31 -10.72 2.09 -8.27
N CYS A 32 -10.04 1.09 -8.85
CA CYS A 32 -9.28 0.10 -8.09
C CYS A 32 -8.24 0.78 -7.19
N TRP A 33 -7.57 1.81 -7.70
CA TRP A 33 -6.54 2.52 -6.95
C TRP A 33 -7.11 3.32 -5.76
N ALA A 34 -8.29 3.92 -5.92
CA ALA A 34 -9.01 4.58 -4.84
C ALA A 34 -9.52 3.56 -3.82
N VAL A 35 -10.11 2.45 -4.27
CA VAL A 35 -10.59 1.37 -3.41
C VAL A 35 -9.45 0.78 -2.59
N MET A 36 -8.26 0.57 -3.16
CA MET A 36 -7.08 0.10 -2.40
C MET A 36 -6.71 1.03 -1.25
N ASP A 37 -6.69 2.34 -1.49
CA ASP A 37 -6.35 3.31 -0.43
C ASP A 37 -7.39 3.32 0.67
N VAL A 38 -8.66 3.45 0.30
CA VAL A 38 -9.76 3.58 1.25
C VAL A 38 -9.94 2.27 2.02
N ALA A 39 -9.68 1.12 1.40
CA ALA A 39 -9.77 -0.18 2.07
C ALA A 39 -8.74 -0.32 3.20
N LEU A 40 -7.57 0.30 3.11
CA LEU A 40 -6.61 0.31 4.22
C LEU A 40 -6.87 1.45 5.20
N LEU A 41 -7.32 2.62 4.71
CA LEU A 41 -7.52 3.80 5.54
C LEU A 41 -8.81 3.76 6.36
N ALA A 42 -9.89 3.15 5.87
CA ALA A 42 -11.16 3.06 6.57
C ALA A 42 -11.06 2.31 7.91
N PRO A 43 -10.56 1.05 7.97
CA PRO A 43 -10.39 0.34 9.24
C PRO A 43 -9.36 1.02 10.16
N PHE A 44 -8.31 1.63 9.60
CA PHE A 44 -7.35 2.41 10.39
C PHE A 44 -8.02 3.63 11.06
N ALA A 45 -8.83 4.36 10.30
CA ALA A 45 -9.60 5.51 10.78
C ALA A 45 -10.62 5.09 11.84
N LEU A 46 -11.37 4.01 11.61
CA LEU A 46 -12.32 3.46 12.59
C LEU A 46 -11.64 2.97 13.88
N ALA A 47 -10.42 2.44 13.79
CA ALA A 47 -9.68 1.96 14.96
C ALA A 47 -9.06 3.10 15.80
N ILE A 48 -8.82 4.28 15.20
CA ILE A 48 -8.32 5.47 15.90
C ILE A 48 -9.47 6.30 16.49
N MET A 49 -10.61 6.30 15.80
CA MET A 49 -11.78 7.09 16.18
C MET A 49 -12.84 6.18 16.82
N ASP A 50 -12.75 5.98 18.13
CA ASP A 50 -13.69 5.09 18.85
C ASP A 50 -15.16 5.49 18.62
N TRP A 51 -15.47 6.79 18.54
CA TRP A 51 -16.82 7.27 18.25
C TRP A 51 -17.29 6.95 16.82
N ALA A 52 -16.38 6.78 15.86
CA ALA A 52 -16.73 6.45 14.47
C ALA A 52 -17.21 5.00 14.34
N GLN A 53 -16.99 4.16 15.36
CA GLN A 53 -17.49 2.78 15.41
C GLN A 53 -19.03 2.70 15.44
N LEU A 54 -19.71 3.80 15.80
CA LEU A 54 -21.17 3.92 15.70
C LEU A 54 -21.67 3.84 14.26
N TRP A 55 -20.81 4.15 13.28
CA TRP A 55 -21.17 4.11 11.87
C TRP A 55 -20.98 2.71 11.30
N PRO A 56 -21.93 2.20 10.49
CA PRO A 56 -21.74 0.95 9.76
C PRO A 56 -20.44 1.04 8.92
N PRO A 57 -19.50 0.09 9.06
CA PRO A 57 -18.18 0.21 8.43
C PRO A 57 -18.23 0.37 6.91
N GLY A 58 -19.21 -0.28 6.25
CA GLY A 58 -19.44 -0.15 4.81
C GLY A 58 -19.89 1.25 4.38
N VAL A 59 -20.71 1.92 5.19
CA VAL A 59 -21.16 3.31 4.93
C VAL A 59 -20.00 4.28 5.10
N PHE A 60 -19.20 4.09 6.15
CA PHE A 60 -18.02 4.92 6.39
C PHE A 60 -16.97 4.77 5.27
N PHE A 61 -16.73 3.54 4.80
CA PHE A 61 -15.89 3.28 3.64
C PHE A 61 -16.42 3.95 2.36
N LEU A 62 -17.72 3.81 2.08
CA LEU A 62 -18.35 4.44 0.92
C LEU A 62 -18.20 5.97 0.99
N TRP A 63 -18.41 6.56 2.16
CA TRP A 63 -18.23 7.99 2.38
C TRP A 63 -16.80 8.43 2.05
N LEU A 64 -15.76 7.76 2.60
CA LEU A 64 -14.37 8.06 2.28
C LEU A 64 -14.07 7.92 0.77
N LEU A 65 -14.59 6.86 0.14
CA LEU A 65 -14.43 6.61 -1.28
C LEU A 65 -15.07 7.72 -2.13
N LEU A 66 -16.28 8.17 -1.76
CA LEU A 66 -16.97 9.26 -2.44
C LEU A 66 -16.20 10.57 -2.33
N ILE A 67 -15.60 10.89 -1.18
CA ILE A 67 -14.77 12.08 -1.02
C ILE A 67 -13.58 12.05 -1.97
N MET A 68 -12.86 10.93 -1.98
CA MET A 68 -11.68 10.74 -2.81
C MET A 68 -12.03 10.80 -4.30
N LEU A 69 -13.11 10.15 -4.71
CA LEU A 69 -13.60 10.16 -6.10
C LEU A 69 -14.14 11.52 -6.51
N LEU A 70 -14.79 12.28 -5.61
CA LEU A 70 -15.27 13.62 -5.91
C LEU A 70 -14.11 14.56 -6.22
N ALA A 71 -13.07 14.56 -5.37
CA ALA A 71 -11.87 15.36 -5.59
C ALA A 71 -11.18 15.03 -6.92
N PHE A 72 -11.07 13.74 -7.24
CA PHE A 72 -10.52 13.25 -8.50
C PHE A 72 -11.34 13.71 -9.72
N ASN A 73 -12.65 13.48 -9.69
CA ASN A 73 -13.53 13.82 -10.80
C ASN A 73 -13.63 15.34 -11.00
N LEU A 74 -13.64 16.13 -9.92
CA LEU A 74 -13.65 17.58 -10.00
C LEU A 74 -12.37 18.11 -10.63
N ALA A 75 -11.20 17.63 -10.18
CA ALA A 75 -9.91 18.02 -10.76
C ALA A 75 -9.83 17.67 -12.25
N ARG A 76 -10.31 16.48 -12.64
CA ARG A 76 -10.36 16.06 -14.04
C ARG A 76 -11.34 16.90 -14.87
N LEU A 77 -12.53 17.20 -14.36
CA LEU A 77 -13.52 18.05 -15.02
C LEU A 77 -12.96 19.45 -15.28
N MET A 78 -12.27 20.03 -14.29
CA MET A 78 -11.61 21.33 -14.42
C MET A 78 -10.50 21.31 -15.48
N GLY A 79 -9.75 20.22 -15.57
CA GLY A 79 -8.76 20.02 -16.64
C GLY A 79 -9.40 19.85 -18.02
N ALA A 80 -10.52 19.14 -18.11
CA ALA A 80 -11.25 18.92 -19.37
C ALA A 80 -11.92 20.20 -19.89
N LEU A 81 -12.37 21.08 -19.01
CA LEU A 81 -12.98 22.37 -19.34
C LEU A 81 -11.94 23.47 -19.64
N PHE A 82 -10.64 23.16 -19.62
CA PHE A 82 -9.55 24.13 -19.83
C PHE A 82 -9.64 25.38 -18.94
N VAL A 83 -10.17 25.23 -17.72
CA VAL A 83 -10.33 26.34 -16.77
C VAL A 83 -8.94 26.87 -16.37
N PRO A 84 -8.71 28.19 -16.34
CA PRO A 84 -7.43 28.75 -15.91
C PRO A 84 -7.07 28.32 -14.48
N THR A 85 -5.79 28.10 -14.20
CA THR A 85 -5.29 27.53 -12.93
C THR A 85 -5.76 28.28 -11.68
N GLN A 86 -5.92 29.60 -11.75
CA GLN A 86 -6.44 30.41 -10.65
C GLN A 86 -7.88 30.02 -10.28
N TYR A 87 -8.76 29.87 -11.26
CA TYR A 87 -10.14 29.46 -11.03
C TYR A 87 -10.24 28.00 -10.62
N GLN A 88 -9.37 27.13 -11.14
CA GLN A 88 -9.30 25.73 -10.70
C GLN A 88 -9.01 25.64 -9.20
N GLN A 89 -8.05 26.42 -8.69
CA GLN A 89 -7.72 26.45 -7.26
C GLN A 89 -8.90 26.91 -6.40
N VAL A 90 -9.60 27.97 -6.83
CA VAL A 90 -10.79 28.48 -6.11
C VAL A 90 -11.91 27.42 -6.08
N VAL A 91 -12.20 26.78 -7.22
CA VAL A 91 -13.24 25.74 -7.31
C VAL A 91 -12.87 24.52 -6.45
N MET A 92 -11.62 24.09 -6.47
CA MET A 92 -11.14 22.97 -5.65
C MET A 92 -11.17 23.30 -4.15
N ALA A 93 -10.77 24.51 -3.76
CA ALA A 93 -10.82 24.97 -2.37
C ALA A 93 -12.27 25.10 -1.87
N ALA A 94 -13.16 25.66 -2.70
CA ALA A 94 -14.59 25.74 -2.39
C ALA A 94 -15.23 24.35 -2.26
N GLY A 95 -14.89 23.42 -3.15
CA GLY A 95 -15.34 22.03 -3.09
C GLY A 95 -14.89 21.33 -1.80
N LEU A 96 -13.62 21.50 -1.42
CA LEU A 96 -13.08 20.99 -0.15
C LEU A 96 -13.80 21.60 1.06
N ALA A 97 -13.98 22.93 1.09
CA ALA A 97 -14.64 23.62 2.19
C ALA A 97 -16.10 23.16 2.37
N LEU A 98 -16.84 23.03 1.27
CA LEU A 98 -18.20 22.47 1.28
C LEU A 98 -18.20 21.04 1.81
N LEU A 99 -17.26 20.21 1.37
CA LEU A 99 -17.20 18.82 1.77
C LEU A 99 -16.83 18.65 3.25
N ILE A 100 -15.92 19.48 3.78
CA ILE A 100 -15.62 19.56 5.22
C ILE A 100 -16.87 19.96 5.99
N PHE A 101 -17.55 21.03 5.55
CA PHE A 101 -18.78 21.51 6.17
C PHE A 101 -19.85 20.41 6.23
N PHE A 102 -20.14 19.76 5.10
CA PHE A 102 -21.13 18.68 5.06
C PHE A 102 -20.71 17.47 5.89
N SER A 103 -19.43 17.07 5.84
CA SER A 103 -18.94 15.90 6.57
C SER A 103 -19.00 16.08 8.08
N LEU A 104 -18.51 17.22 8.60
CA LEU A 104 -18.62 17.54 10.03
C LEU A 104 -20.07 17.56 10.46
N ARG A 105 -20.90 18.24 9.68
CA ARG A 105 -22.32 18.37 9.97
C ARG A 105 -23.04 17.02 10.01
N THR A 106 -22.86 16.15 9.02
CA THR A 106 -23.58 14.87 8.93
C THR A 106 -23.03 13.80 9.86
N LEU A 107 -21.70 13.76 10.08
CA LEU A 107 -21.08 12.71 10.87
C LEU A 107 -21.04 13.01 12.37
N VAL A 108 -21.06 14.30 12.75
CA VAL A 108 -20.82 14.73 14.13
C VAL A 108 -22.06 15.27 14.82
N HIS A 109 -22.82 16.11 14.13
CA HIS A 109 -23.73 17.05 14.78
C HIS A 109 -25.23 16.79 14.54
N GLU A 110 -25.62 15.70 13.86
CA GLU A 110 -27.02 15.31 13.58
C GLU A 110 -28.02 16.50 13.52
N PRO A 111 -27.86 17.40 12.53
CA PRO A 111 -28.59 18.66 12.50
C PRO A 111 -30.09 18.43 12.27
N GLN A 112 -30.94 19.19 12.98
CA GLN A 112 -32.39 19.12 12.79
C GLN A 112 -32.86 19.69 11.43
N SER A 113 -32.08 20.57 10.82
CA SER A 113 -32.42 21.25 9.56
C SER A 113 -31.21 21.38 8.62
N LEU A 114 -31.48 21.46 7.31
CA LEU A 114 -30.49 21.67 6.25
C LEU A 114 -29.66 22.95 6.38
N TRP A 115 -30.19 23.96 7.07
CA TRP A 115 -29.58 25.28 7.21
C TRP A 115 -29.21 25.64 8.66
N ASP A 116 -29.18 24.65 9.54
CA ASP A 116 -28.78 24.87 10.92
C ASP A 116 -27.26 25.03 11.03
N ILE A 117 -26.81 26.22 11.43
CA ILE A 117 -25.39 26.59 11.62
C ILE A 117 -25.04 26.62 13.13
N SER A 118 -25.98 26.26 14.02
CA SER A 118 -25.76 26.26 15.47
C SER A 118 -24.58 25.38 15.90
N TRP A 119 -24.31 24.30 15.15
CA TRP A 119 -23.20 23.39 15.39
C TRP A 119 -21.82 24.08 15.35
N VAL A 120 -21.66 25.15 14.56
CA VAL A 120 -20.41 25.93 14.52
C VAL A 120 -20.18 26.62 15.87
N GLY A 121 -21.25 27.16 16.46
CA GLY A 121 -21.20 27.73 17.81
C GLY A 121 -20.85 26.68 18.86
N LEU A 122 -21.44 25.48 18.75
CA LEU A 122 -21.12 24.34 19.63
C LEU A 122 -19.66 23.91 19.51
N PHE A 123 -19.10 23.87 18.29
CA PHE A 123 -17.68 23.57 18.09
C PHE A 123 -16.77 24.57 18.83
N PHE A 124 -17.02 25.87 18.68
CA PHE A 124 -16.25 26.89 19.42
C PHE A 124 -16.46 26.82 20.93
N GLN A 125 -17.67 26.47 21.37
CA GLN A 125 -17.97 26.24 22.78
C GLN A 125 -17.17 25.06 23.35
N TYR A 126 -17.14 23.92 22.64
CA TYR A 126 -16.35 22.75 23.03
C TYR A 126 -14.84 23.01 23.04
N MET A 127 -14.35 23.87 22.13
CA MET A 127 -12.94 24.29 22.18
C MET A 127 -12.63 25.20 23.37
N ASN A 128 -13.60 25.99 23.83
CA ASN A 128 -13.41 26.92 24.94
C ASN A 128 -13.63 26.26 26.32
N GLU A 129 -14.34 25.14 26.36
CA GLU A 129 -14.60 24.40 27.59
C GLU A 129 -13.38 23.55 27.99
N ALA A 130 -12.75 23.94 29.10
CA ALA A 130 -11.53 23.30 29.56
C ALA A 130 -11.76 21.83 29.94
N GLY A 131 -10.98 20.92 29.36
CA GLY A 131 -11.06 19.48 29.62
C GLY A 131 -12.02 18.72 28.70
N ASN A 132 -12.79 19.43 27.86
CA ASN A 132 -13.66 18.77 26.88
C ASN A 132 -12.83 18.32 25.66
N LEU A 133 -12.77 17.01 25.39
CA LEU A 133 -12.06 16.43 24.25
C LEU A 133 -12.94 16.26 23.00
N LEU A 134 -14.21 16.66 23.04
CA LEU A 134 -15.14 16.46 21.92
C LEU A 134 -14.72 17.22 20.65
N TRP A 135 -14.01 18.35 20.76
CA TRP A 135 -13.48 19.07 19.60
C TRP A 135 -12.43 18.25 18.82
N LEU A 136 -11.79 17.26 19.45
CA LEU A 136 -10.82 16.39 18.78
C LEU A 136 -11.50 15.52 17.72
N ARG A 137 -12.78 15.16 17.90
CA ARG A 137 -13.58 14.45 16.91
C ARG A 137 -13.72 15.27 15.62
N ASP A 138 -14.09 16.54 15.76
CA ASP A 138 -14.24 17.46 14.63
C ASP A 138 -12.92 17.63 13.88
N VAL A 139 -11.85 17.88 14.63
CA VAL A 139 -10.50 18.04 14.06
C VAL A 139 -10.05 16.76 13.34
N THR A 140 -10.35 15.59 13.89
CA THR A 140 -9.97 14.32 13.25
C THR A 140 -10.69 14.10 11.92
N ILE A 141 -12.00 14.38 11.86
CA ILE A 141 -12.77 14.30 10.60
C ILE A 141 -12.28 15.33 9.59
N PHE A 142 -12.01 16.55 10.04
CA PHE A 142 -11.43 17.59 9.20
C PHE A 142 -10.15 17.10 8.54
N PHE A 143 -9.20 16.55 9.32
CA PHE A 143 -7.95 16.03 8.76
C PHE A 143 -8.16 14.84 7.86
N LEU A 144 -9.08 13.93 8.20
CA LEU A 144 -9.40 12.77 7.37
C LEU A 144 -9.98 13.18 6.01
N VAL A 145 -10.90 14.13 6.00
CA VAL A 145 -11.47 14.73 4.79
C VAL A 145 -10.38 15.37 3.93
N VAL A 146 -9.53 16.20 4.53
CA VAL A 146 -8.43 16.88 3.83
C VAL A 146 -7.46 15.85 3.25
N LEU A 147 -7.14 14.80 4.01
CA LEU A 147 -6.26 13.71 3.57
C LEU A 147 -6.88 12.94 2.40
N MET A 148 -8.17 12.59 2.46
CA MET A 148 -8.88 11.93 1.37
C MET A 148 -8.93 12.81 0.12
N TRP A 149 -9.21 14.10 0.29
CA TRP A 149 -9.22 15.07 -0.79
C TRP A 149 -7.85 15.18 -1.48
N ALA A 150 -6.79 15.33 -0.69
CA ALA A 150 -5.42 15.39 -1.21
C ALA A 150 -5.02 14.11 -1.95
N ARG A 151 -5.43 12.93 -1.44
CA ARG A 151 -5.22 11.65 -2.13
C ARG A 151 -6.02 11.58 -3.44
N GLY A 152 -7.24 12.08 -3.42
CA GLY A 152 -8.14 12.24 -4.57
C GLY A 152 -7.54 13.08 -5.68
N THR A 153 -6.91 14.21 -5.37
CA THR A 153 -6.28 15.06 -6.38
C THR A 153 -4.99 14.48 -6.91
N GLN A 154 -4.19 13.83 -6.05
CA GLN A 154 -2.97 13.14 -6.46
C GLN A 154 -3.23 11.96 -7.43
N LEU A 155 -4.45 11.43 -7.54
CA LEU A 155 -4.80 10.43 -8.55
C LEU A 155 -4.64 10.97 -9.98
N VAL A 156 -4.89 12.27 -10.20
CA VAL A 156 -4.95 12.86 -11.55
C VAL A 156 -3.56 12.88 -12.22
N ASP A 157 -2.52 13.17 -11.45
CA ASP A 157 -1.15 13.34 -11.97
C ASP A 157 -0.37 12.02 -12.08
N LYS A 158 -0.99 10.89 -11.74
CA LYS A 158 -0.27 9.61 -11.66
C LYS A 158 -0.30 8.86 -12.98
N GLU A 159 0.88 8.83 -13.61
CA GLU A 159 1.19 7.85 -14.64
C GLU A 159 1.12 6.43 -14.04
N MET A 160 0.20 5.62 -14.58
CA MET A 160 -0.03 4.25 -14.17
C MET A 160 1.08 3.36 -14.73
N THR A 161 2.16 3.22 -13.98
CA THR A 161 3.26 2.30 -14.31
C THR A 161 3.17 1.06 -13.42
N ILE A 162 3.49 -0.10 -13.98
CA ILE A 162 3.46 -1.38 -13.26
C ILE A 162 4.27 -1.32 -11.97
N ASN A 163 5.45 -0.70 -12.04
CA ASN A 163 6.33 -0.55 -10.89
C ASN A 163 5.67 0.19 -9.72
N ARG A 164 4.88 1.24 -9.99
CA ARG A 164 4.21 2.01 -8.94
C ARG A 164 3.06 1.22 -8.32
N ILE A 165 2.27 0.52 -9.12
CA ILE A 165 1.16 -0.30 -8.62
C ILE A 165 1.70 -1.48 -7.81
N GLY A 166 2.72 -2.17 -8.32
CA GLY A 166 3.40 -3.25 -7.62
C GLY A 166 4.04 -2.80 -6.30
N LEU A 167 4.72 -1.66 -6.29
CA LEU A 167 5.27 -1.09 -5.06
C LEU A 167 4.16 -0.79 -4.05
N ARG A 168 3.05 -0.21 -4.49
CA ARG A 168 1.93 0.11 -3.62
C ARG A 168 1.26 -1.13 -3.06
N LEU A 169 1.07 -2.17 -3.87
CA LEU A 169 0.54 -3.45 -3.41
C LEU A 169 1.48 -4.08 -2.35
N ARG A 170 2.80 -4.01 -2.56
CA ARG A 170 3.79 -4.52 -1.61
C ARG A 170 3.81 -3.71 -0.32
N VAL A 171 3.87 -2.38 -0.39
CA VAL A 171 3.88 -1.51 0.79
C VAL A 171 2.55 -1.60 1.54
N GLY A 172 1.43 -1.53 0.81
CA GLY A 172 0.09 -1.67 1.35
C GLY A 172 -0.14 -3.03 1.99
N GLY A 173 0.26 -4.11 1.31
CA GLY A 173 0.04 -5.49 1.78
C GLY A 173 1.03 -5.98 2.83
N LEU A 174 2.31 -5.59 2.78
CA LEU A 174 3.35 -6.09 3.69
C LEU A 174 3.58 -5.19 4.90
N ILE A 175 3.30 -3.89 4.81
CA ILE A 175 3.56 -2.94 5.90
C ILE A 175 2.25 -2.42 6.47
N ILE A 176 1.38 -1.87 5.62
CA ILE A 176 0.18 -1.17 6.10
C ILE A 176 -0.89 -2.17 6.57
N ALA A 177 -1.18 -3.23 5.81
CA ALA A 177 -2.22 -4.19 6.17
C ALA A 177 -1.93 -4.91 7.51
N PRO A 178 -0.71 -5.40 7.80
CA PRO A 178 -0.40 -5.96 9.12
C PRO A 178 -0.52 -4.94 10.25
N LEU A 179 -0.13 -3.68 10.00
CA LEU A 179 -0.31 -2.59 10.97
C LEU A 179 -1.80 -2.34 11.25
N VAL A 180 -2.63 -2.29 10.20
CA VAL A 180 -4.08 -2.12 10.33
C VAL A 180 -4.71 -3.29 11.08
N ILE A 181 -4.31 -4.53 10.77
CA ILE A 181 -4.75 -5.73 11.51
C ILE A 181 -4.36 -5.59 12.98
N TRP A 182 -3.11 -5.25 13.28
CA TRP A 182 -2.60 -5.16 14.65
C TRP A 182 -3.33 -4.09 15.47
N ILE A 183 -3.52 -2.88 14.92
CA ILE A 183 -4.27 -1.80 15.58
C ILE A 183 -5.72 -2.23 15.80
N SER A 184 -6.32 -2.85 14.79
CA SER A 184 -7.73 -3.22 14.87
C SER A 184 -8.02 -4.38 15.81
N ILE A 185 -7.09 -5.31 16.00
CA ILE A 185 -7.20 -6.37 17.02
C ILE A 185 -7.28 -5.74 18.43
N ARG A 186 -6.69 -4.56 18.64
CA ARG A 186 -6.73 -3.89 19.94
C ARG A 186 -7.96 -3.02 20.16
N ASN A 187 -8.42 -2.34 19.12
CA ASN A 187 -9.39 -1.24 19.28
C ASN A 187 -10.78 -1.49 18.67
N THR A 188 -10.94 -2.44 17.75
CA THR A 188 -12.15 -2.49 16.91
C THR A 188 -12.98 -3.75 17.16
N TYR A 189 -14.29 -3.58 17.42
CA TYR A 189 -15.25 -4.69 17.51
C TYR A 189 -15.62 -5.30 16.15
N ASN A 190 -15.42 -4.55 15.06
CA ASN A 190 -15.77 -4.97 13.70
C ASN A 190 -14.63 -5.72 13.00
N SER A 191 -14.98 -6.73 12.21
CA SER A 191 -14.00 -7.49 11.43
C SER A 191 -13.37 -6.63 10.33
N VAL A 192 -12.02 -6.62 10.29
CA VAL A 192 -11.25 -5.92 9.25
C VAL A 192 -11.15 -6.72 7.96
N THR A 193 -11.40 -8.02 8.05
CA THR A 193 -11.34 -9.00 6.95
C THR A 193 -11.94 -8.49 5.63
N PRO A 194 -13.18 -7.96 5.56
CA PRO A 194 -13.75 -7.48 4.30
C PRO A 194 -12.91 -6.38 3.63
N PHE A 195 -12.31 -5.48 4.42
CA PHE A 195 -11.46 -4.42 3.89
C PHE A 195 -10.15 -4.93 3.31
N ILE A 196 -9.51 -5.89 3.98
CA ILE A 196 -8.26 -6.49 3.49
C ILE A 196 -8.52 -7.30 2.22
N LEU A 197 -9.61 -8.06 2.18
CA LEU A 197 -10.01 -8.79 0.98
C LEU A 197 -10.32 -7.84 -0.18
N LEU A 198 -11.00 -6.71 0.08
CA LEU A 198 -11.27 -5.69 -0.92
C LEU A 198 -9.98 -5.02 -1.42
N PHE A 199 -9.03 -4.73 -0.52
CA PHE A 199 -7.70 -4.23 -0.88
C PHE A 199 -6.97 -5.20 -1.81
N LEU A 200 -6.95 -6.49 -1.47
CA LEU A 200 -6.31 -7.53 -2.29
C LEU A 200 -7.00 -7.68 -3.64
N LEU A 201 -8.34 -7.68 -3.68
CA LEU A 201 -9.11 -7.77 -4.91
C LEU A 201 -8.80 -6.59 -5.84
N ALA A 202 -8.87 -5.37 -5.33
CA ALA A 202 -8.60 -4.16 -6.09
C ALA A 202 -7.13 -4.09 -6.54
N GLY A 203 -6.21 -4.52 -5.68
CA GLY A 203 -4.78 -4.60 -5.98
C GLY A 203 -4.43 -5.59 -7.09
N LEU A 204 -4.95 -6.81 -7.02
CA LEU A 204 -4.75 -7.84 -8.04
C LEU A 204 -5.38 -7.42 -9.37
N THR A 205 -6.58 -6.84 -9.32
CA THR A 205 -7.26 -6.32 -10.52
C THR A 205 -6.43 -5.21 -11.17
N ALA A 206 -5.92 -4.26 -10.39
CA ALA A 206 -5.07 -3.17 -10.90
C ALA A 206 -3.76 -3.68 -11.51
N VAL A 207 -3.09 -4.65 -10.87
CA VAL A 207 -1.86 -5.28 -11.40
C VAL A 207 -2.13 -6.02 -12.70
N ALA A 208 -3.23 -6.79 -12.77
CA ALA A 208 -3.57 -7.53 -13.96
C ALA A 208 -3.95 -6.61 -15.13
N LEU A 209 -4.75 -5.57 -14.88
CA LEU A 209 -5.11 -4.58 -15.90
C LEU A 209 -3.90 -3.84 -16.45
N THR A 210 -2.97 -3.42 -15.59
CA THR A 210 -1.76 -2.72 -16.04
C THR A 210 -0.79 -3.63 -16.77
N ARG A 211 -0.64 -4.88 -16.34
CA ARG A 211 0.17 -5.85 -17.06
C ARG A 211 -0.37 -6.16 -18.44
N ALA A 212 -1.68 -6.30 -18.54
CA ALA A 212 -2.32 -6.51 -19.82
C ALA A 212 -2.19 -5.29 -20.75
N GLU A 213 -2.22 -4.07 -20.21
CA GLU A 213 -1.96 -2.84 -20.98
C GLU A 213 -0.50 -2.74 -21.45
N GLU A 214 0.48 -3.06 -20.60
CA GLU A 214 1.91 -3.03 -20.96
C GLU A 214 2.23 -4.07 -22.05
N ILE A 215 1.73 -5.31 -21.92
CA ILE A 215 1.92 -6.35 -22.95
C ILE A 215 1.30 -5.93 -24.28
N ALA A 216 0.10 -5.37 -24.26
CA ALA A 216 -0.57 -4.89 -25.47
C ALA A 216 0.22 -3.76 -26.15
N GLN A 217 0.77 -2.85 -25.36
CA GLN A 217 1.57 -1.73 -25.84
C GLN A 217 2.91 -2.20 -26.43
N ASP A 218 3.57 -3.17 -25.81
CA ASP A 218 4.83 -3.76 -26.29
C ASP A 218 4.64 -4.54 -27.62
N GLU A 219 3.52 -5.24 -27.80
CA GLU A 219 3.29 -6.06 -29.00
C GLU A 219 2.80 -5.25 -30.22
N THR A 220 1.97 -4.22 -30.01
CA THR A 220 1.26 -3.54 -31.11
C THR A 220 1.66 -2.08 -31.31
N GLY A 221 2.52 -1.53 -30.44
CA GLY A 221 2.90 -0.10 -30.42
C GLY A 221 1.74 0.85 -30.09
N HIS A 222 0.52 0.32 -29.97
CA HIS A 222 -0.70 1.05 -29.64
C HIS A 222 -1.28 0.46 -28.36
N SER A 223 -1.96 1.29 -27.57
CA SER A 223 -2.71 0.82 -26.41
C SER A 223 -3.92 0.00 -26.88
N ALA A 224 -3.74 -1.29 -27.15
CA ALA A 224 -4.85 -2.16 -27.51
C ALA A 224 -5.72 -2.37 -26.27
N SER A 225 -6.96 -1.90 -26.34
CA SER A 225 -7.91 -2.03 -25.25
C SER A 225 -8.27 -3.52 -25.08
N LEU A 226 -8.15 -4.05 -23.85
CA LEU A 226 -8.48 -5.45 -23.53
C LEU A 226 -9.88 -5.81 -24.03
N THR A 227 -10.17 -7.01 -24.50
CA THR A 227 -11.58 -7.33 -24.76
C THR A 227 -12.36 -7.48 -23.44
N PRO A 228 -13.67 -7.16 -23.39
CA PRO A 228 -14.48 -7.28 -22.17
C PRO A 228 -14.49 -8.70 -21.58
N ARG A 229 -14.30 -9.73 -22.43
CA ARG A 229 -14.16 -11.12 -22.00
C ARG A 229 -12.91 -11.34 -21.14
N TRP A 230 -11.77 -10.76 -21.54
CA TRP A 230 -10.53 -10.83 -20.76
C TRP A 230 -10.64 -10.08 -19.44
N LEU A 231 -11.27 -8.90 -19.43
CA LEU A 231 -11.51 -8.17 -18.18
C LEU A 231 -12.36 -8.99 -17.22
N LEU A 232 -13.46 -9.60 -17.69
CA LEU A 232 -14.29 -10.47 -16.88
C LEU A 232 -13.48 -11.66 -16.34
N LEU A 233 -12.64 -12.28 -17.17
CA LEU A 233 -11.78 -13.39 -16.75
C LEU A 233 -10.79 -12.98 -15.66
N ILE A 234 -10.16 -11.80 -15.80
CA ILE A 234 -9.25 -11.23 -14.79
C ILE A 234 -9.98 -10.97 -13.47
N VAL A 235 -11.15 -10.33 -13.52
CA VAL A 235 -11.94 -10.03 -12.31
C VAL A 235 -12.42 -11.32 -11.64
N CYS A 236 -12.93 -12.29 -12.41
CA CYS A 236 -13.33 -13.60 -11.90
C CYS A 236 -12.16 -14.37 -11.28
N ALA A 237 -10.98 -14.35 -11.91
CA ALA A 237 -9.78 -14.96 -11.36
C ALA A 237 -9.35 -14.27 -10.06
N GLY A 238 -9.39 -12.94 -10.01
CA GLY A 238 -9.13 -12.15 -8.80
C GLY A 238 -10.10 -12.49 -7.67
N LEU A 239 -11.40 -12.55 -7.96
CA LEU A 239 -12.44 -12.96 -7.03
C LEU A 239 -12.21 -14.38 -6.52
N LEU A 240 -11.87 -15.32 -7.40
CA LEU A 240 -11.57 -16.71 -7.03
C LEU A 240 -10.36 -16.80 -6.09
N ILE A 241 -9.27 -16.09 -6.39
CA ILE A 241 -8.06 -16.05 -5.55
C ILE A 241 -8.38 -15.47 -4.17
N VAL A 242 -9.13 -14.36 -4.13
CA VAL A 242 -9.52 -13.70 -2.86
C VAL A 242 -10.48 -14.59 -2.07
N PHE A 243 -11.42 -15.27 -2.74
CA PHE A 243 -12.32 -16.24 -2.12
C PHE A 243 -11.56 -17.41 -1.50
N ILE A 244 -10.68 -18.08 -2.26
CA ILE A 244 -9.85 -19.19 -1.77
C ILE A 244 -8.98 -18.72 -0.59
N THR A 245 -8.37 -17.54 -0.70
CA THR A 245 -7.56 -16.95 0.37
C THR A 245 -8.39 -16.66 1.62
N GLY A 246 -9.61 -16.14 1.47
CA GLY A 246 -10.56 -15.94 2.56
C GLY A 246 -10.96 -17.25 3.24
N VAL A 247 -11.26 -18.29 2.46
CA VAL A 247 -11.56 -19.64 2.98
C VAL A 247 -10.37 -20.19 3.76
N ILE A 248 -9.16 -20.11 3.22
CA ILE A 248 -7.94 -20.55 3.91
C ILE A 248 -7.73 -19.75 5.20
N ALA A 249 -7.90 -18.42 5.15
CA ALA A 249 -7.77 -17.57 6.34
C ALA A 249 -8.78 -17.97 7.43
N ILE A 250 -10.04 -18.23 7.07
CA ILE A 250 -11.08 -18.71 8.00
C ILE A 250 -10.67 -20.06 8.60
N LEU A 251 -10.22 -21.00 7.77
CA LEU A 251 -9.75 -22.33 8.20
C LEU A 251 -8.56 -22.25 9.17
N VAL A 252 -7.62 -21.33 8.93
CA VAL A 252 -6.42 -21.13 9.77
C VAL A 252 -6.74 -20.33 11.04
N SER A 253 -7.66 -19.36 10.97
CA SER A 253 -7.98 -18.42 12.06
C SER A 253 -8.63 -19.05 13.29
N GLY A 254 -9.01 -20.33 13.23
CA GLY A 254 -9.45 -21.04 14.42
C GLY A 254 -10.96 -21.00 14.68
N GLU A 255 -11.70 -20.01 14.15
CA GLU A 255 -13.16 -19.93 14.36
C GLU A 255 -13.88 -21.11 13.67
N ALA A 256 -13.53 -21.43 12.42
CA ALA A 256 -13.96 -22.67 11.77
C ALA A 256 -13.17 -23.90 12.28
N ALA A 257 -11.96 -23.70 12.81
CA ALA A 257 -11.22 -24.79 13.43
C ALA A 257 -11.91 -25.28 14.71
N SER A 258 -12.64 -24.45 15.46
CA SER A 258 -13.44 -24.93 16.61
C SER A 258 -14.55 -25.90 16.17
N SER A 259 -15.11 -25.69 14.98
CA SER A 259 -16.13 -26.58 14.38
C SER A 259 -15.51 -27.86 13.80
N VAL A 260 -14.34 -27.77 13.16
CA VAL A 260 -13.59 -28.92 12.61
C VAL A 260 -12.87 -29.72 13.70
N VAL A 261 -12.33 -29.06 14.73
CA VAL A 261 -11.80 -29.65 15.96
C VAL A 261 -12.94 -30.24 16.78
N GLY A 262 -14.16 -29.68 16.74
CA GLY A 262 -15.35 -30.34 17.28
C GLY A 262 -15.64 -31.68 16.58
N LEU A 263 -15.40 -31.77 15.27
CA LEU A 263 -15.56 -33.02 14.50
C LEU A 263 -14.44 -34.03 14.77
N LEU A 264 -13.20 -33.56 14.97
CA LEU A 264 -12.01 -34.36 15.31
C LEU A 264 -11.82 -34.59 16.82
N SER A 265 -12.62 -33.93 17.65
CA SER A 265 -12.64 -34.01 19.11
C SER A 265 -12.68 -35.45 19.62
N PRO A 266 -13.58 -36.34 19.14
CA PRO A 266 -13.60 -37.71 19.63
C PRO A 266 -12.28 -38.45 19.34
N LEU A 267 -11.67 -38.23 18.17
CA LEU A 267 -10.37 -38.82 17.82
C LEU A 267 -9.24 -38.28 18.70
N TRP A 268 -9.20 -36.97 18.94
CA TRP A 268 -8.20 -36.34 19.80
C TRP A 268 -8.34 -36.79 21.27
N ILE A 269 -9.57 -36.85 21.78
CA ILE A 269 -9.86 -37.36 23.12
C ILE A 269 -9.46 -38.84 23.22
N SER A 270 -9.76 -39.66 22.22
CA SER A 270 -9.32 -41.06 22.19
C SER A 270 -7.80 -41.19 22.16
N LEU A 271 -7.09 -40.35 21.41
CA LEU A 271 -5.62 -40.37 21.35
C LEU A 271 -5.00 -39.95 22.67
N VAL A 272 -5.48 -38.86 23.28
CA VAL A 272 -5.03 -38.39 24.60
C VAL A 272 -5.36 -39.42 25.68
N ALA A 273 -6.56 -40.01 25.67
CA ALA A 273 -6.93 -41.07 26.60
C ALA A 273 -6.03 -42.30 26.43
N THR A 274 -5.74 -42.70 25.19
CA THR A 274 -4.81 -43.81 24.90
C THR A 274 -3.41 -43.50 25.43
N MET A 275 -2.91 -42.30 25.18
CA MET A 275 -1.59 -41.87 25.66
C MET A 275 -1.52 -41.82 27.20
N VAL A 276 -2.55 -41.27 27.86
CA VAL A 276 -2.64 -41.24 29.32
C VAL A 276 -2.72 -42.65 29.90
N THR A 277 -3.54 -43.53 29.31
CA THR A 277 -3.60 -44.94 29.74
C THR A 277 -2.29 -45.68 29.52
N ALA A 278 -1.57 -45.42 28.42
CA ALA A 278 -0.27 -46.01 28.15
C ALA A 278 0.78 -45.54 29.17
N VAL A 279 0.83 -44.22 29.45
CA VAL A 279 1.73 -43.66 30.47
C VAL A 279 1.39 -44.19 31.87
N ALA A 280 0.10 -44.29 32.21
CA ALA A 280 -0.35 -44.84 33.48
C ALA A 280 0.01 -46.33 33.60
N ALA A 281 -0.17 -47.12 32.54
CA ALA A 281 0.19 -48.53 32.49
C ALA A 281 1.71 -48.72 32.65
N ILE A 282 2.52 -47.93 31.95
CA ILE A 282 3.98 -47.91 32.12
C ILE A 282 4.35 -47.54 33.56
N GLY A 283 3.71 -46.51 34.13
CA GLY A 283 3.90 -46.11 35.53
C GLY A 283 3.60 -47.23 36.52
N TYR A 284 2.48 -47.95 36.33
CA TYR A 284 2.11 -49.10 37.15
C TYR A 284 3.09 -50.27 36.98
N MET A 285 3.58 -50.54 35.76
CA MET A 285 4.60 -51.57 35.52
C MET A 285 5.95 -51.19 36.16
N LEU A 286 6.29 -49.90 36.22
CA LEU A 286 7.52 -49.40 36.83
C LEU A 286 7.44 -49.29 38.36
N GLN A 287 6.24 -49.20 38.93
CA GLN A 287 6.01 -49.08 40.37
C GLN A 287 6.74 -50.16 41.21
N PRO A 288 6.69 -51.47 40.91
CA PRO A 288 7.43 -52.47 41.68
C PRO A 288 8.94 -52.27 41.62
N PHE A 289 9.48 -51.78 40.50
CA PHE A 289 10.90 -51.47 40.36
C PHE A 289 11.30 -50.27 41.21
N ILE A 290 10.47 -49.21 41.23
CA ILE A 290 10.68 -48.04 42.09
C ILE A 290 10.69 -48.47 43.57
N LEU A 291 9.74 -49.32 43.99
CA LEU A 291 9.71 -49.85 45.36
C LEU A 291 10.92 -50.73 45.66
N ALA A 292 11.36 -51.56 44.72
CA ALA A 292 12.57 -52.39 44.87
C ALA A 292 13.84 -51.53 44.99
N ILE A 293 13.95 -50.45 44.19
CA ILE A 293 15.04 -49.48 44.27
C ILE A 293 14.99 -48.74 45.61
N GLN A 294 13.82 -48.29 46.07
CA GLN A 294 13.67 -47.64 47.38
C GLN A 294 14.05 -48.59 48.53
N TRP A 295 13.64 -49.85 48.45
CA TRP A 295 14.02 -50.87 49.44
C TRP A 295 15.54 -51.12 49.45
N ALA A 296 16.17 -51.22 48.27
CA ALA A 296 17.62 -51.37 48.15
C ALA A 296 18.37 -50.11 48.63
N ALA A 297 17.88 -48.92 48.27
CA ALA A 297 18.43 -47.64 48.68
C ALA A 297 18.35 -47.45 50.20
N ALA A 298 17.28 -47.91 50.86
CA ALA A 298 17.15 -47.86 52.32
C ALA A 298 18.14 -48.76 53.08
N ARG A 299 18.72 -49.78 52.42
CA ARG A 299 19.71 -50.70 53.00
C ARG A 299 21.15 -50.21 52.82
N ILE A 300 21.38 -49.25 51.92
CA ILE A 300 22.71 -48.69 51.64
C ILE A 300 22.78 -47.32 52.32
N PRO A 301 23.72 -47.06 53.24
CA PRO A 301 23.91 -45.75 53.85
C PRO A 301 24.56 -44.79 52.85
N PHE A 302 23.76 -44.34 51.88
CA PHE A 302 24.15 -43.39 50.84
C PHE A 302 23.21 -42.20 50.93
N GLU A 303 23.74 -40.99 50.99
CA GLU A 303 22.94 -39.77 51.21
C GLU A 303 22.16 -39.40 49.94
N TRP A 304 20.94 -39.92 49.80
CA TRP A 304 20.02 -39.70 48.67
C TRP A 304 19.38 -38.29 48.62
N GLN A 305 19.97 -37.33 49.31
CA GLN A 305 19.40 -35.99 49.54
C GLN A 305 19.25 -35.18 48.25
N TRP A 306 20.09 -35.45 47.24
CA TRP A 306 19.98 -34.83 45.92
C TRP A 306 18.75 -35.32 45.14
N LEU A 307 18.34 -36.59 45.32
CA LEU A 307 17.21 -37.19 44.60
C LEU A 307 15.87 -36.70 45.20
N THR A 308 15.80 -36.52 46.52
CA THR A 308 14.63 -35.93 47.19
C THR A 308 14.42 -34.48 46.76
N ASN A 309 15.52 -33.72 46.61
CA ASN A 309 15.46 -32.33 46.12
C ASN A 309 15.00 -32.25 44.65
N LEU A 310 15.43 -33.18 43.80
CA LEU A 310 14.99 -33.26 42.40
C LEU A 310 13.48 -33.58 42.29
N MET A 311 12.99 -34.55 43.08
CA MET A 311 11.57 -34.91 43.10
C MET A 311 10.69 -33.77 43.64
N ALA A 312 11.17 -33.04 44.66
CA ALA A 312 10.48 -31.86 45.17
C ALA A 312 10.38 -30.75 44.10
N ALA A 313 11.47 -30.46 43.38
CA ALA A 313 11.50 -29.47 42.31
C ALA A 313 10.54 -29.82 41.15
N LEU A 314 10.50 -31.09 40.74
CA LEU A 314 9.57 -31.56 39.69
C LEU A 314 8.10 -31.45 40.12
N SER A 315 7.80 -31.74 41.38
CA SER A 315 6.43 -31.62 41.91
C SER A 315 5.94 -30.17 41.98
N GLN A 316 6.86 -29.23 42.24
CA GLN A 316 6.56 -27.80 42.29
C GLN A 316 6.35 -27.22 40.89
N ALA A 317 7.16 -27.64 39.91
CA ALA A 317 6.99 -27.28 38.51
C ALA A 317 5.65 -27.79 37.93
N ALA A 318 5.22 -28.99 38.30
CA ALA A 318 3.94 -29.55 37.86
C ALA A 318 2.70 -28.81 38.42
N ARG A 319 2.82 -28.19 39.61
CA ARG A 319 1.73 -27.40 40.21
C ARG A 319 1.60 -26.00 39.59
N GLY A 320 2.70 -25.42 39.10
CA GLY A 320 2.70 -24.10 38.45
C GLY A 320 1.91 -24.02 37.14
N ILE A 321 1.57 -25.16 36.52
CA ILE A 321 0.83 -25.23 35.25
C ILE A 321 -0.70 -25.23 35.47
N ARG A 322 -1.20 -25.38 36.72
CA ARG A 322 -2.63 -25.66 37.00
C ARG A 322 -3.40 -24.58 37.77
N GLN A 323 -2.84 -23.40 38.03
CA GLN A 323 -3.64 -22.32 38.63
C GLN A 323 -4.19 -21.39 37.54
N PRO A 324 -5.52 -21.37 37.30
CA PRO A 324 -6.15 -20.22 36.69
C PRO A 324 -6.05 -19.07 37.70
N GLU A 325 -5.43 -17.98 37.27
CA GLU A 325 -5.33 -16.72 37.99
C GLU A 325 -6.75 -16.27 38.36
N GLU A 326 -7.08 -16.31 39.66
CA GLU A 326 -8.37 -15.83 40.15
C GLU A 326 -8.49 -14.33 39.85
N LEU A 327 -9.61 -13.99 39.20
CA LEU A 327 -10.07 -12.65 38.88
C LEU A 327 -9.86 -11.69 40.07
N PHE A 328 -9.04 -10.67 39.88
CA PHE A 328 -9.07 -9.48 40.72
C PHE A 328 -10.43 -8.77 40.52
N PRO A 329 -11.14 -8.37 41.59
CA PRO A 329 -12.26 -7.46 41.47
C PRO A 329 -11.73 -6.09 41.04
N ILE A 330 -12.15 -5.63 39.86
CA ILE A 330 -11.88 -4.27 39.40
C ILE A 330 -12.69 -3.32 40.29
N PRO A 331 -12.07 -2.38 41.01
CA PRO A 331 -12.81 -1.30 41.66
C PRO A 331 -13.37 -0.39 40.55
N GLU A 332 -14.68 -0.19 40.54
CA GLU A 332 -15.31 0.92 39.83
C GLU A 332 -14.94 2.24 40.54
N GLU A 333 -13.70 2.69 40.37
CA GLU A 333 -13.34 4.08 40.61
C GLU A 333 -13.54 4.84 39.31
N GLU A 334 -14.64 5.59 39.26
CA GLU A 334 -14.89 6.64 38.30
C GLU A 334 -13.82 7.72 38.53
N VAL A 335 -12.66 7.58 37.91
CA VAL A 335 -11.58 8.57 37.94
C VAL A 335 -12.05 9.78 37.14
N ILE A 336 -12.71 10.72 37.82
CA ILE A 336 -12.86 12.09 37.35
C ILE A 336 -11.46 12.68 37.35
N ILE A 337 -10.82 12.68 36.18
CA ILE A 337 -9.54 13.36 35.96
C ILE A 337 -9.83 14.87 36.01
N GLU A 338 -9.86 15.46 37.21
CA GLU A 338 -9.75 16.92 37.43
C GLU A 338 -8.31 17.39 37.13
N GLY A 339 -7.83 17.06 35.94
CA GLY A 339 -6.63 17.63 35.36
C GLY A 339 -7.02 18.86 34.56
N GLY A 340 -7.40 19.94 35.23
CA GLY A 340 -7.63 21.24 34.60
C GLY A 340 -6.37 21.66 33.84
N MET A 341 -6.33 21.36 32.54
CA MET A 341 -5.20 21.64 31.69
C MET A 341 -5.02 23.17 31.69
N SER A 342 -3.89 23.65 32.23
CA SER A 342 -3.64 25.08 32.39
C SER A 342 -3.94 25.83 31.09
N THR A 343 -4.54 27.02 31.18
CA THR A 343 -4.93 27.83 30.02
C THR A 343 -3.80 28.01 29.00
N GLY A 344 -2.54 27.97 29.46
CA GLY A 344 -1.35 27.97 28.60
C GLY A 344 -1.18 26.71 27.74
N ALA A 345 -1.48 25.52 28.26
CA ALA A 345 -1.44 24.28 27.49
C ALA A 345 -2.54 24.23 26.41
N GLN A 346 -3.71 24.80 26.68
CA GLN A 346 -4.77 24.94 25.68
C GLN A 346 -4.37 25.88 24.55
N ILE A 347 -3.75 27.02 24.86
CA ILE A 347 -3.22 27.95 23.85
C ILE A 347 -2.14 27.27 23.01
N ILE A 348 -1.26 26.45 23.61
CA ILE A 348 -0.24 25.69 22.89
C ILE A 348 -0.87 24.65 21.96
N ILE A 349 -1.90 23.93 22.41
CA ILE A 349 -2.61 22.94 21.58
C ILE A 349 -3.36 23.63 20.43
N ILE A 350 -3.98 24.79 20.66
CA ILE A 350 -4.63 25.58 19.60
C ILE A 350 -3.59 26.11 18.62
N LEU A 351 -2.46 26.65 19.08
CA LEU A 351 -1.36 27.07 18.22
C LEU A 351 -0.77 25.90 17.44
N LEU A 352 -0.68 24.71 18.04
CA LEU A 352 -0.24 23.50 17.37
C LEU A 352 -1.24 23.06 16.31
N ALA A 353 -2.55 23.06 16.61
CA ALA A 353 -3.60 22.71 15.66
C ALA A 353 -3.63 23.71 14.49
N VAL A 354 -3.54 25.02 14.77
CA VAL A 354 -3.42 26.06 13.74
C VAL A 354 -2.14 25.89 12.93
N ALA A 355 -1.00 25.62 13.58
CA ALA A 355 0.26 25.37 12.88
C ALA A 355 0.18 24.12 12.01
N VAL A 356 -0.48 23.05 12.46
CA VAL A 356 -0.70 21.84 11.66
C VAL A 356 -1.65 22.13 10.49
N ILE A 357 -2.74 22.87 10.71
CA ILE A 357 -3.64 23.31 9.63
C ILE A 357 -2.88 24.17 8.62
N LEU A 358 -2.02 25.08 9.08
CA LEU A 358 -1.24 25.98 8.24
C LEU A 358 -0.11 25.25 7.50
N VAL A 359 0.50 24.25 8.13
CA VAL A 359 1.47 23.32 7.53
C VAL A 359 0.79 22.43 6.50
N VAL A 360 -0.40 21.91 6.78
CA VAL A 360 -1.19 21.14 5.83
C VAL A 360 -1.64 22.03 4.68
N ALA A 361 -2.10 23.26 4.94
CA ALA A 361 -2.43 24.24 3.91
C ALA A 361 -1.22 24.63 3.06
N LEU A 362 -0.02 24.77 3.66
CA LEU A 362 1.24 25.02 2.95
C LEU A 362 1.74 23.80 2.18
N LEU A 363 1.56 22.59 2.73
CA LEU A 363 1.87 21.33 2.05
C LEU A 363 0.94 21.14 0.86
N LEU A 364 -0.36 21.41 1.04
CA LEU A 364 -1.33 21.46 -0.05
C LEU A 364 -0.92 22.53 -1.04
N TYR A 365 -0.62 23.76 -0.64
CA TYR A 365 -0.13 24.80 -1.56
C TYR A 365 1.15 24.39 -2.31
N ARG A 366 2.09 23.68 -1.66
CA ARG A 366 3.30 23.15 -2.31
C ARG A 366 3.00 21.99 -3.26
N LEU A 367 2.14 21.06 -2.86
CA LEU A 367 1.68 19.94 -3.69
C LEU A 367 0.79 20.40 -4.86
N TYR A 368 0.05 21.50 -4.68
CA TYR A 368 -0.79 22.15 -5.67
C TYR A 368 -0.05 23.20 -6.50
N ARG A 369 1.22 23.49 -6.20
CA ARG A 369 2.06 24.24 -7.14
C ARG A 369 2.27 23.28 -8.30
N PRO A 370 1.57 23.46 -9.44
CA PRO A 370 1.75 22.56 -10.54
C PRO A 370 3.24 22.64 -10.89
N PRO A 371 3.95 21.52 -11.13
CA PRO A 371 5.11 21.62 -11.99
C PRO A 371 4.57 22.31 -13.23
N THR A 372 4.99 23.55 -13.44
CA THR A 372 4.53 24.41 -14.53
C THR A 372 4.30 23.53 -15.74
N VAL A 373 3.05 23.47 -16.19
CA VAL A 373 2.63 22.77 -17.40
C VAL A 373 3.31 23.51 -18.54
N SER A 374 4.59 23.23 -18.71
CA SER A 374 5.36 23.54 -19.90
C SER A 374 4.79 22.65 -20.97
N GLY A 375 3.86 23.22 -21.72
CA GLY A 375 3.50 22.87 -23.09
C GLY A 375 3.56 21.40 -23.44
N ARG A 376 2.39 20.77 -23.52
CA ARG A 376 2.10 19.69 -24.45
C ARG A 376 2.25 20.22 -25.89
N ARG A 377 3.51 20.49 -26.31
CA ARG A 377 4.05 20.77 -27.66
C ARG A 377 5.51 21.25 -27.53
N ALA A 378 6.44 20.30 -27.40
CA ALA A 378 7.83 20.40 -27.80
C ALA A 378 8.36 18.96 -27.78
N THR A 379 8.47 18.26 -28.91
CA THR A 379 9.77 18.13 -29.59
C THR A 379 10.94 18.33 -28.65
N PHE A 380 11.59 17.22 -28.30
CA PHE A 380 13.04 17.05 -28.31
C PHE A 380 13.86 18.32 -28.06
N GLY A 381 14.52 18.38 -26.89
CA GLY A 381 15.63 19.30 -26.68
C GLY A 381 15.63 20.00 -25.32
N HIS A 382 16.70 19.74 -24.59
CA HIS A 382 17.33 20.62 -23.58
C HIS A 382 16.97 20.52 -22.08
N THR A 383 17.96 19.94 -21.39
CA THR A 383 18.71 20.43 -20.23
C THR A 383 18.09 20.41 -18.84
N THR A 384 18.74 19.55 -18.06
CA THR A 384 18.82 19.40 -16.61
C THR A 384 19.41 20.62 -15.90
N ALA A 385 18.71 21.14 -14.89
CA ALA A 385 19.29 21.62 -13.63
C ALA A 385 18.16 21.90 -12.61
N GLY A 386 18.20 21.23 -11.46
CA GLY A 386 17.50 21.68 -10.25
C GLY A 386 16.14 21.04 -9.95
N LYS A 387 16.11 19.75 -9.58
CA LYS A 387 15.03 19.16 -8.77
C LYS A 387 15.54 17.98 -7.90
N GLU A 388 16.47 18.26 -6.98
CA GLU A 388 16.99 17.27 -6.02
C GLU A 388 16.50 17.43 -4.57
N GLU A 389 15.67 18.44 -4.23
CA GLU A 389 15.49 18.82 -2.81
C GLU A 389 14.31 18.22 -2.01
N GLU A 390 13.39 17.43 -2.58
CA GLU A 390 12.16 17.04 -1.85
C GLU A 390 12.00 15.54 -1.48
N MET A 391 13.10 14.81 -1.26
CA MET A 391 13.04 13.40 -0.79
C MET A 391 13.71 13.14 0.59
N GLY A 392 13.79 14.14 1.47
CA GLY A 392 14.72 14.13 2.61
C GLY A 392 14.39 13.31 3.88
N LEU A 393 13.16 12.81 4.10
CA LEU A 393 12.79 12.24 5.44
C LEU A 393 12.48 10.74 5.44
N LEU A 394 11.56 10.26 4.60
CA LEU A 394 11.30 8.82 4.49
C LEU A 394 12.54 8.04 3.97
N GLN A 395 13.33 8.68 3.11
CA GLN A 395 14.53 8.08 2.49
C GLN A 395 15.68 7.91 3.50
N LYS A 396 15.78 8.76 4.54
CA LYS A 396 16.74 8.59 5.64
C LYS A 396 16.41 7.38 6.52
N VAL A 397 15.13 7.09 6.72
CA VAL A 397 14.68 5.95 7.54
C VAL A 397 14.75 4.63 6.74
N LEU A 398 14.37 4.64 5.46
CA LEU A 398 14.43 3.45 4.60
C LEU A 398 15.83 3.15 4.05
N GLY A 399 16.75 4.12 3.99
CA GLY A 399 18.14 3.90 3.56
C GLY A 399 18.93 2.94 4.46
N ARG A 400 18.41 2.62 5.65
CA ARG A 400 18.99 1.64 6.58
C ARG A 400 18.69 0.18 6.18
N LEU A 401 17.71 -0.04 5.29
CA LEU A 401 17.35 -1.35 4.73
C LEU A 401 17.91 -1.42 3.30
N GLY A 402 19.05 -2.09 3.13
CA GLY A 402 19.91 -2.10 1.92
C GLY A 402 19.27 -2.50 0.57
N VAL A 403 17.97 -2.78 0.54
CA VAL A 403 17.18 -3.12 -0.65
C VAL A 403 17.02 -1.95 -1.62
N TRP A 404 17.03 -0.69 -1.13
CA TRP A 404 16.82 0.49 -1.99
C TRP A 404 18.05 0.91 -2.82
N ARG A 405 19.28 0.54 -2.42
CA ARG A 405 20.48 0.83 -3.23
C ARG A 405 20.39 0.17 -4.59
N GLY A 406 19.99 -1.09 -4.63
CA GLY A 406 19.80 -1.83 -5.88
C GLY A 406 18.82 -1.17 -6.83
N TRP A 407 17.69 -0.67 -6.31
CA TRP A 407 16.68 -0.02 -7.13
C TRP A 407 17.14 1.31 -7.74
N HIS A 408 17.80 2.17 -6.96
CA HIS A 408 18.38 3.42 -7.49
C HIS A 408 19.44 3.15 -8.56
N THR A 409 20.27 2.14 -8.35
CA THR A 409 21.28 1.71 -9.31
C THR A 409 20.65 1.25 -10.63
N ALA A 410 19.62 0.41 -10.58
CA ALA A 410 18.88 -0.02 -11.77
C ALA A 410 18.29 1.15 -12.57
N VAL A 411 17.64 2.09 -11.87
CA VAL A 411 17.03 3.27 -12.51
C VAL A 411 18.11 4.15 -13.14
N SER A 412 19.25 4.35 -12.46
CA SER A 412 20.38 5.11 -13.00
C SER A 412 20.92 4.49 -14.29
N ILE A 413 21.11 3.18 -14.33
CA ILE A 413 21.67 2.48 -15.49
C ILE A 413 20.71 2.55 -16.69
N ARG A 414 19.40 2.34 -16.47
CA ARG A 414 18.38 2.50 -17.53
C ARG A 414 18.38 3.90 -18.11
N ARG A 415 18.52 4.92 -17.25
CA ARG A 415 18.62 6.31 -17.69
C ARG A 415 19.87 6.57 -18.53
N ILE A 416 21.03 6.08 -18.10
CA ILE A 416 22.30 6.24 -18.85
C ILE A 416 22.19 5.59 -20.23
N TYR A 417 21.70 4.35 -20.31
CA TYR A 417 21.52 3.68 -21.60
C TYR A 417 20.54 4.44 -22.51
N LYS A 418 19.43 4.96 -21.98
CA LYS A 418 18.49 5.79 -22.75
C LYS A 418 19.15 7.06 -23.29
N GLN A 419 19.92 7.77 -22.46
CA GLN A 419 20.63 8.97 -22.89
C GLN A 419 21.68 8.66 -23.96
N MET A 420 22.34 7.51 -23.87
CA MET A 420 23.26 7.05 -24.91
C MET A 420 22.54 6.81 -26.25
N MET A 421 21.37 6.16 -26.24
CA MET A 421 20.55 5.97 -27.45
C MET A 421 20.09 7.31 -28.03
N GLU A 422 19.57 8.22 -27.20
CA GLU A 422 19.13 9.56 -27.63
C GLU A 422 20.28 10.36 -28.26
N LEU A 423 21.50 10.22 -27.70
CA LEU A 423 22.67 10.92 -28.21
C LEU A 423 23.15 10.32 -29.55
N ALA A 424 23.09 9.00 -29.72
CA ALA A 424 23.39 8.34 -30.99
C ALA A 424 22.37 8.69 -32.08
N GLU A 425 21.08 8.68 -31.75
CA GLU A 425 19.98 9.04 -32.64
C GLU A 425 20.13 10.48 -33.16
N ALA A 426 20.47 11.42 -32.27
CA ALA A 426 20.71 12.82 -32.64
C ALA A 426 21.86 13.01 -33.66
N HIS A 427 22.74 12.02 -33.81
CA HIS A 427 23.89 12.05 -34.73
C HIS A 427 23.72 11.10 -35.93
N GLY A 428 22.49 10.67 -36.22
CA GLY A 428 22.18 9.88 -37.42
C GLY A 428 22.27 8.37 -37.25
N TYR A 429 22.36 7.88 -36.00
CA TYR A 429 22.41 6.45 -35.69
C TYR A 429 21.15 5.99 -34.92
N PRO A 430 19.94 6.07 -35.52
CA PRO A 430 18.71 5.66 -34.84
C PRO A 430 18.70 4.15 -34.61
N LYS A 431 18.10 3.74 -33.50
CA LYS A 431 17.84 2.33 -33.21
C LYS A 431 16.59 1.86 -33.97
N LEU A 432 16.64 0.69 -34.61
CA LEU A 432 15.45 0.09 -35.21
C LEU A 432 14.54 -0.50 -34.10
N GLU A 433 13.22 -0.43 -34.30
CA GLU A 433 12.24 -0.89 -33.29
C GLU A 433 12.41 -2.36 -32.89
N THR A 434 12.80 -3.22 -33.85
CA THR A 434 12.98 -4.66 -33.63
C THR A 434 14.36 -5.05 -33.12
N GLU A 435 15.29 -4.10 -33.03
CA GLU A 435 16.69 -4.38 -32.76
C GLU A 435 16.94 -4.65 -31.27
N THR A 436 17.61 -5.77 -30.97
CA THR A 436 17.98 -6.07 -29.58
C THR A 436 19.10 -5.13 -29.11
N PRO A 437 19.26 -4.90 -27.79
CA PRO A 437 20.36 -4.07 -27.28
C PRO A 437 21.76 -4.51 -27.75
N TYR A 438 21.97 -5.82 -27.96
CA TYR A 438 23.24 -6.36 -28.48
C TYR A 438 23.40 -6.15 -29.99
N GLU A 439 22.32 -6.22 -30.76
CA GLU A 439 22.36 -5.89 -32.19
C GLU A 439 22.70 -4.41 -32.39
N TYR A 440 22.04 -3.53 -31.63
CA TYR A 440 22.27 -2.08 -31.70
C TYR A 440 23.68 -1.67 -31.27
N LEU A 441 24.41 -2.54 -30.56
CA LEU A 441 25.79 -2.31 -30.17
C LEU A 441 26.73 -2.17 -31.38
N ALA A 442 26.42 -2.83 -32.51
CA ALA A 442 27.17 -2.64 -33.76
C ALA A 442 27.04 -1.19 -34.27
N THR A 443 25.82 -0.67 -34.27
CA THR A 443 25.48 0.71 -34.64
C THR A 443 26.10 1.72 -33.68
N LEU A 444 26.03 1.48 -32.37
CA LEU A 444 26.72 2.27 -31.35
C LEU A 444 28.25 2.25 -31.56
N GLY A 445 28.81 1.13 -31.99
CA GLY A 445 30.24 1.01 -32.29
C GLY A 445 30.68 1.74 -33.57
N GLN A 446 29.74 2.11 -34.44
CA GLN A 446 29.96 3.02 -35.56
C GLN A 446 29.85 4.48 -35.09
N ALA A 447 28.88 4.80 -34.22
CA ALA A 447 28.72 6.13 -33.64
C ALA A 447 29.93 6.55 -32.77
N TRP A 448 30.54 5.62 -32.04
CA TRP A 448 31.75 5.84 -31.25
C TRP A 448 32.87 4.84 -31.58
N PRO A 449 33.62 5.02 -32.69
CA PRO A 449 34.65 4.08 -33.10
C PRO A 449 35.79 3.94 -32.08
N GLN A 450 36.11 5.03 -31.37
CA GLN A 450 37.20 5.10 -30.39
C GLN A 450 36.76 4.65 -28.99
N ASN A 451 35.45 4.69 -28.69
CA ASN A 451 34.89 4.39 -27.36
C ASN A 451 33.89 3.21 -27.38
N ARG A 452 34.20 2.21 -28.21
CA ARG A 452 33.45 0.94 -28.26
C ARG A 452 33.37 0.21 -26.91
N PRO A 453 34.44 0.12 -26.08
CA PRO A 453 34.34 -0.61 -24.83
C PRO A 453 33.38 0.05 -23.82
N GLU A 454 33.29 1.38 -23.81
CA GLU A 454 32.39 2.15 -22.95
C GLU A 454 30.92 1.92 -23.34
N ALA A 455 30.61 1.97 -24.64
CA ALA A 455 29.28 1.68 -25.16
C ALA A 455 28.84 0.25 -24.84
N ARG A 456 29.78 -0.71 -24.91
CA ARG A 456 29.55 -2.10 -24.52
C ARG A 456 29.30 -2.26 -23.02
N LEU A 457 30.10 -1.62 -22.17
CA LEU A 457 29.94 -1.68 -20.72
C LEU A 457 28.55 -1.19 -20.27
N ILE A 458 28.08 -0.07 -20.82
CA ILE A 458 26.76 0.48 -20.51
C ILE A 458 25.65 -0.46 -21.00
N THR A 459 25.80 -1.02 -22.21
CA THR A 459 24.84 -1.96 -22.80
C THR A 459 24.74 -3.24 -21.97
N ASP A 460 25.87 -3.83 -21.57
CA ASP A 460 25.91 -5.02 -20.71
C ASP A 460 25.25 -4.75 -19.35
N ALA A 461 25.53 -3.60 -18.73
CA ALA A 461 24.91 -3.19 -17.48
C ALA A 461 23.38 -3.02 -17.61
N TYR A 462 22.91 -2.44 -18.72
CA TYR A 462 21.49 -2.29 -19.00
C TYR A 462 20.79 -3.65 -19.13
N ILE A 463 21.41 -4.60 -19.83
CA ILE A 463 20.86 -5.94 -20.02
C ILE A 463 20.76 -6.69 -18.69
N LYS A 464 21.82 -6.66 -17.88
CA LYS A 464 21.80 -7.23 -16.52
C LYS A 464 20.62 -6.67 -15.71
N VAL A 465 20.46 -5.35 -15.69
CA VAL A 465 19.35 -4.67 -15.00
C VAL A 465 17.98 -5.01 -15.59
N ARG A 466 17.89 -5.26 -16.90
CA ARG A 466 16.64 -5.68 -17.56
C ARG A 466 16.23 -7.09 -17.15
N TYR A 467 17.18 -7.97 -16.92
CA TYR A 467 16.95 -9.34 -16.44
C TYR A 467 16.99 -9.48 -14.91
N GLY A 468 17.10 -8.37 -14.17
CA GLY A 468 17.00 -8.33 -12.71
C GLY A 468 18.32 -8.52 -11.97
N GLU A 469 19.44 -8.60 -12.69
CA GLU A 469 20.79 -8.59 -12.13
C GLU A 469 21.22 -7.14 -11.85
N LEU A 470 21.61 -6.86 -10.60
CA LEU A 470 22.07 -5.55 -10.18
C LEU A 470 23.60 -5.57 -10.08
N PRO A 471 24.29 -4.43 -10.33
CA PRO A 471 25.72 -4.34 -10.04
C PRO A 471 25.96 -4.66 -8.57
N GLU A 472 26.86 -5.58 -8.31
CA GLU A 472 27.11 -6.09 -6.97
C GLU A 472 27.95 -5.08 -6.16
N THR A 473 28.72 -4.24 -6.84
CA THR A 473 29.69 -3.34 -6.23
C THR A 473 29.49 -1.86 -6.62
N LYS A 474 29.86 -0.96 -5.71
CA LYS A 474 29.95 0.49 -6.01
C LYS A 474 30.96 0.80 -7.12
N ALA A 475 32.01 -0.02 -7.23
CA ALA A 475 33.05 0.14 -8.23
C ALA A 475 32.50 -0.08 -9.65
N GLU A 476 31.65 -1.09 -9.85
CA GLU A 476 30.97 -1.33 -11.13
C GLU A 476 30.08 -0.15 -11.52
N LEU A 477 29.32 0.42 -10.57
CA LEU A 477 28.47 1.57 -10.85
C LEU A 477 29.28 2.81 -11.24
N GLU A 478 30.38 3.07 -10.53
CA GLU A 478 31.27 4.20 -10.86
C GLU A 478 31.91 4.00 -12.24
N ALA A 479 32.29 2.77 -12.60
CA ALA A 479 32.81 2.46 -13.93
C ALA A 479 31.79 2.75 -15.04
N ILE A 480 30.51 2.41 -14.83
CA ILE A 480 29.42 2.73 -15.78
C ILE A 480 29.22 4.25 -15.90
N HIS A 481 29.28 4.99 -14.78
CA HIS A 481 29.18 6.45 -14.78
C HIS A 481 30.38 7.13 -15.45
N GLN A 482 31.58 6.56 -15.33
CA GLN A 482 32.78 7.03 -16.01
C GLN A 482 32.72 6.76 -17.51
N ALA A 483 32.32 5.55 -17.92
CA ALA A 483 32.09 5.22 -19.32
C ALA A 483 31.09 6.17 -19.98
N TRP A 484 30.00 6.51 -19.27
CA TRP A 484 29.03 7.48 -19.78
C TRP A 484 29.63 8.89 -19.95
N ARG A 485 30.41 9.37 -18.97
CA ARG A 485 31.10 10.66 -19.07
C ARG A 485 32.07 10.70 -20.26
N GLN A 486 32.77 9.60 -20.54
CA GLN A 486 33.66 9.50 -21.69
C GLN A 486 32.91 9.55 -23.02
N LEU A 487 31.76 8.87 -23.14
CA LEU A 487 30.92 8.94 -24.34
C LEU A 487 30.32 10.33 -24.59
N GLN A 488 29.96 11.06 -23.52
CA GLN A 488 29.49 12.45 -23.64
C GLN A 488 30.57 13.40 -24.17
N GLN A 489 31.83 13.17 -23.82
CA GLN A 489 32.95 14.00 -24.26
C GLN A 489 33.39 13.67 -25.70
N ALA A 490 33.32 12.40 -26.09
CA ALA A 490 33.80 11.91 -27.37
C ALA A 490 32.72 11.97 -28.48
N THR A 491 32.00 13.10 -28.59
CA THR A 491 30.92 13.40 -29.56
C THR A 491 30.87 12.42 -30.76
N PRO A 492 29.72 11.76 -31.03
CA PRO A 492 29.61 10.77 -32.08
C PRO A 492 30.13 11.28 -33.41
N SER A 493 30.84 10.44 -34.17
CA SER A 493 31.20 10.78 -35.54
C SER A 493 29.91 11.00 -36.33
N ALA A 494 29.76 12.13 -37.02
CA ALA A 494 28.57 12.37 -37.84
C ALA A 494 28.44 11.23 -38.86
N GLY A 495 27.28 10.58 -38.89
CA GLY A 495 27.00 9.58 -39.91
C GLY A 495 26.92 10.28 -41.27
N ASP A 496 27.82 9.90 -42.19
CA ASP A 496 27.65 10.21 -43.62
C ASP A 496 26.42 9.43 -44.10
N SER A 497 25.25 10.07 -44.02
CA SER A 497 23.97 9.54 -44.49
C SER A 497 23.85 9.59 -46.00
#